data_AF-A0AA97EGJ2-F1
#
_entry.id   AF-A0AA97EGJ2-F1
#
_cell.length_a   1.000
_cell.length_b   1.000
_cell.length_c   1.000
_cell.angle_alpha   90.00
_cell.angle_beta   90.00
_cell.angle_gamma   90.00
#
_symmetry.space_group_name_H-M   'P 1'
#
loop_
_entity.id
_entity.type
_entity.pdbx_description
1 polymer ?
#
loop_
_entity_poly.entity_id
_entity_poly.type
_entity_poly.pdbx_seq_one_letter_code
_entity_poly.pdbx_strand_id
1 'polypeptide(L)'
;MMSALWFSDLGLSVGVRAMVLGLAAALDRVVGDPWGWPHPVQAIGRVISWGAIAIQRLKLPPSGERGLGVILGLSVIFASGLVGWGAVHLAGMLHPGIGLVCEVVLLASCFAGRSLRQAAEDVLKPLAARDIPTARQQLALYVGRDTEHLDEPEILRAVLETVSENATDGVLAPLFYALVGAFLPMGSVPVALAYKAASTLDSMVGYREAPYTHLGWFSAQLEDRLTWLPCRLTVLTIALLSGHPRQVVRLCRRDAPADPSPNAGWSECAYAAALGVQLGGQNIYRGQIKEKPLLGDAVVEIGRDRILAALALTRRAFLLWLGLGVSAMVTVALWNNQYISF
;
A
#
# COMPACT_ATOMS: atom_id res chain seq x y z
N MET A 1 -35.29 24.97 6.60
CA MET A 1 -35.25 23.62 6.00
C MET A 1 -34.09 23.59 5.01
N MET A 2 -32.87 23.28 5.49
CA MET A 2 -31.60 23.28 4.73
C MET A 2 -31.08 21.85 4.61
N SER A 3 -31.81 20.97 3.92
CA SER A 3 -31.54 19.53 3.90
C SER A 3 -31.48 18.96 2.47
N ALA A 4 -30.74 19.59 1.57
CA ALA A 4 -30.61 19.10 0.19
C ALA A 4 -29.33 19.52 -0.56
N LEU A 5 -28.24 19.88 0.11
CA LEU A 5 -27.01 20.32 -0.57
C LEU A 5 -25.79 19.49 -0.22
N TRP A 6 -25.88 18.16 -0.27
CA TRP A 6 -24.71 17.30 -0.27
C TRP A 6 -24.93 16.14 -1.26
N PHE A 7 -24.34 16.27 -2.45
CA PHE A 7 -24.17 15.25 -3.51
C PHE A 7 -25.40 14.73 -4.28
N SER A 8 -26.43 15.54 -4.54
CA SER A 8 -27.54 15.13 -5.43
C SER A 8 -27.31 15.45 -6.92
N ASP A 9 -26.38 16.35 -7.27
CA ASP A 9 -26.04 16.64 -8.66
C ASP A 9 -24.85 15.79 -9.12
N LEU A 10 -25.15 14.70 -9.82
CA LEU A 10 -24.16 13.74 -10.35
C LEU A 10 -23.08 14.38 -11.25
N GLY A 11 -23.35 15.55 -11.87
CA GLY A 11 -22.39 16.25 -12.74
C GLY A 11 -21.31 17.04 -12.00
N LEU A 12 -21.67 17.83 -10.98
CA LEU A 12 -20.73 18.63 -10.17
C LEU A 12 -19.92 17.76 -9.19
N SER A 13 -20.49 16.63 -8.77
CA SER A 13 -19.87 15.72 -7.80
C SER A 13 -18.70 14.91 -8.37
N VAL A 14 -18.70 14.59 -9.67
CA VAL A 14 -17.62 13.80 -10.29
C VAL A 14 -16.35 14.63 -10.53
N GLY A 15 -16.50 15.86 -11.05
CA GLY A 15 -15.35 16.75 -11.27
C GLY A 15 -14.59 17.04 -9.97
N VAL A 16 -15.34 17.26 -8.88
CA VAL A 16 -14.77 17.47 -7.54
C VAL A 16 -14.04 16.22 -7.03
N ARG A 17 -14.65 15.03 -7.12
CA ARG A 17 -14.00 13.77 -6.68
C ARG A 17 -12.72 13.48 -7.47
N ALA A 18 -12.75 13.68 -8.79
CA ALA A 18 -11.56 13.54 -9.64
C ALA A 18 -10.46 14.54 -9.28
N MET A 19 -10.84 15.81 -9.04
CA MET A 19 -9.92 16.83 -8.57
C MET A 19 -9.30 16.46 -7.21
N VAL A 20 -10.10 15.98 -6.26
CA VAL A 20 -9.62 15.54 -4.93
C VAL A 20 -8.58 14.42 -5.07
N LEU A 21 -8.84 13.38 -5.87
CA LEU A 21 -7.88 12.30 -6.11
C LEU A 21 -6.58 12.81 -6.75
N GLY A 22 -6.69 13.71 -7.73
CA GLY A 22 -5.53 14.35 -8.37
C GLY A 22 -4.71 15.20 -7.40
N LEU A 23 -5.38 16.00 -6.56
CA LEU A 23 -4.74 16.83 -5.55
C LEU A 23 -4.10 15.98 -4.43
N ALA A 24 -4.74 14.89 -4.00
CA ALA A 24 -4.18 13.97 -3.02
C ALA A 24 -2.92 13.27 -3.56
N ALA A 25 -2.95 12.83 -4.81
CA ALA A 25 -1.78 12.27 -5.49
C ALA A 25 -0.64 13.29 -5.64
N ALA A 26 -0.96 14.56 -5.96
CA ALA A 26 0.02 15.62 -6.02
C ALA A 26 0.61 15.94 -4.63
N LEU A 27 -0.24 15.94 -3.59
CA LEU A 27 0.16 16.20 -2.21
C LEU A 27 1.12 15.12 -1.69
N ASP A 28 0.81 13.83 -1.86
CA ASP A 28 1.75 12.73 -1.55
C ASP A 28 3.07 12.96 -2.29
N ARG A 29 3.01 13.23 -3.61
CA ARG A 29 4.23 13.39 -4.41
C ARG A 29 5.15 14.53 -3.95
N VAL A 30 4.59 15.62 -3.43
CA VAL A 30 5.35 16.83 -3.02
C VAL A 30 5.77 16.75 -1.55
N VAL A 31 4.85 16.39 -0.67
CA VAL A 31 5.03 16.43 0.78
C VAL A 31 5.42 15.06 1.34
N GLY A 32 4.75 13.99 0.88
CA GLY A 32 4.86 12.65 1.45
C GLY A 32 4.45 12.64 2.92
N ASP A 33 5.17 11.86 3.73
CA ASP A 33 4.94 11.73 5.17
C ASP A 33 6.15 12.24 5.97
N PRO A 34 6.23 13.55 6.30
CA PRO A 34 7.35 14.08 7.06
C PRO A 34 7.50 13.43 8.44
N TRP A 35 8.74 13.12 8.83
CA TRP A 35 9.04 12.54 10.13
C TRP A 35 8.52 13.42 11.27
N GLY A 36 7.83 12.80 12.23
CA GLY A 36 7.28 13.47 13.42
C GLY A 36 5.93 14.16 13.22
N TRP A 37 5.39 14.22 12.00
CA TRP A 37 4.05 14.78 11.78
C TRP A 37 2.95 13.81 12.25
N PRO A 38 1.80 14.32 12.75
CA PRO A 38 0.64 13.48 13.03
C PRO A 38 0.18 12.77 11.76
N HIS A 39 0.13 11.43 11.79
CA HIS A 39 -0.23 10.62 10.64
C HIS A 39 -1.34 9.62 11.00
N PRO A 40 -2.44 9.52 10.23
CA PRO A 40 -3.56 8.60 10.52
C PRO A 40 -3.12 7.15 10.72
N VAL A 41 -2.22 6.65 9.85
CA VAL A 41 -1.69 5.28 9.95
C VAL A 41 -0.91 5.06 11.26
N GLN A 42 -0.18 6.05 11.78
CA GLN A 42 0.49 5.92 13.07
C GLN A 42 -0.53 5.86 14.23
N ALA A 43 -1.62 6.62 14.14
CA ALA A 43 -2.70 6.54 15.13
C ALA A 43 -3.38 5.18 15.12
N ILE A 44 -3.69 4.65 13.92
CA ILE A 44 -4.19 3.28 13.72
C ILE A 44 -3.22 2.27 14.35
N GLY A 45 -1.92 2.40 14.06
CA GLY A 45 -0.90 1.51 14.61
C GLY A 45 -0.84 1.51 16.14
N ARG A 46 -0.96 2.68 16.78
CA ARG A 46 -1.03 2.78 18.25
C ARG A 46 -2.23 2.04 18.83
N VAL A 47 -3.40 2.17 18.21
CA VAL A 47 -4.62 1.45 18.62
C VAL A 47 -4.42 -0.07 18.49
N ILE A 48 -3.83 -0.52 17.37
CA ILE A 48 -3.52 -1.94 17.16
C ILE A 48 -2.53 -2.44 18.22
N SER A 49 -1.44 -1.71 18.48
CA SER A 49 -0.45 -2.07 19.51
C SER A 49 -1.09 -2.20 20.89
N TRP A 50 -1.90 -1.22 21.31
CA TRP A 50 -2.57 -1.28 22.60
C TRP A 50 -3.54 -2.46 22.69
N GLY A 51 -4.35 -2.69 21.65
CA GLY A 51 -5.25 -3.83 21.57
C GLY A 51 -4.51 -5.16 21.63
N ALA A 52 -3.44 -5.30 20.85
CA ALA A 52 -2.65 -6.52 20.80
C ALA A 52 -1.97 -6.84 22.14
N ILE A 53 -1.38 -5.83 22.79
CA ILE A 53 -0.78 -5.97 24.13
C ILE A 53 -1.84 -6.36 25.16
N ALA A 54 -3.02 -5.71 25.13
CA ALA A 54 -4.11 -6.03 26.04
C ALA A 54 -4.57 -7.49 25.89
N ILE A 55 -4.74 -7.96 24.66
CA ILE A 55 -5.13 -9.35 24.37
C ILE A 55 -4.05 -10.33 24.85
N GLN A 56 -2.78 -10.10 24.54
CA GLN A 56 -1.69 -11.00 24.97
C GLN A 56 -1.57 -11.13 26.49
N ARG A 57 -1.88 -10.05 27.24
CA ARG A 57 -1.86 -10.08 28.71
C ARG A 57 -2.93 -11.00 29.31
N LEU A 58 -4.01 -11.28 28.58
CA LEU A 58 -5.07 -12.19 29.03
C LEU A 58 -4.64 -13.67 29.01
N LYS A 59 -3.53 -14.00 28.31
CA LYS A 59 -3.00 -15.37 28.18
C LYS A 59 -4.08 -16.39 27.80
N LEU A 60 -4.90 -16.02 26.81
CA LEU A 60 -6.01 -16.84 26.35
C LEU A 60 -5.51 -18.09 25.61
N PRO A 61 -6.32 -19.16 25.56
CA PRO A 61 -6.05 -20.25 24.62
C PRO A 61 -6.16 -19.73 23.17
N PRO A 62 -5.58 -20.45 22.18
CA PRO A 62 -5.56 -20.04 20.78
C PRO A 62 -6.92 -19.63 20.18
N SER A 63 -8.01 -20.29 20.57
CA SER A 63 -9.37 -19.94 20.12
C SER A 63 -9.82 -18.57 20.63
N GLY A 64 -9.49 -18.24 21.88
CA GLY A 64 -9.78 -16.93 22.48
C GLY A 64 -8.96 -15.81 21.84
N GLU A 65 -7.67 -16.05 21.58
CA GLU A 65 -6.81 -15.09 20.86
C GLU A 65 -7.31 -14.82 19.44
N ARG A 66 -7.73 -15.87 18.71
CA ARG A 66 -8.35 -15.71 17.38
C ARG A 66 -9.63 -14.88 17.45
N GLY A 67 -10.51 -15.16 18.42
CA GLY A 67 -11.77 -14.43 18.59
C GLY A 67 -11.53 -12.93 18.85
N LEU A 68 -10.62 -12.60 19.77
CA LEU A 68 -10.27 -11.21 20.04
C LEU A 68 -9.48 -10.56 18.89
N GLY A 69 -8.68 -11.34 18.15
CA GLY A 69 -8.01 -10.89 16.92
C GLY A 69 -8.99 -10.47 15.82
N VAL A 70 -10.06 -11.24 15.61
CA VAL A 70 -11.15 -10.86 14.69
C VAL A 70 -11.84 -9.58 15.15
N ILE A 71 -12.16 -9.47 16.45
CA ILE A 71 -12.80 -8.27 17.00
C ILE A 71 -11.89 -7.04 16.84
N LEU A 72 -10.60 -7.17 17.16
CA LEU A 72 -9.62 -6.11 16.98
C LEU A 72 -9.53 -5.69 15.50
N GLY A 73 -9.39 -6.66 14.59
CA GLY A 73 -9.26 -6.40 13.16
C GLY A 73 -10.48 -5.68 12.59
N LEU A 74 -11.68 -6.22 12.80
CA LEU A 74 -12.91 -5.60 12.32
C LEU A 74 -13.13 -4.22 12.95
N SER A 75 -12.98 -4.09 14.28
CA SER A 75 -13.21 -2.82 14.95
C SER A 75 -12.28 -1.72 14.45
N VAL A 76 -10.98 -2.00 14.26
CA VAL A 76 -10.01 -1.02 13.74
C VAL A 76 -10.32 -0.65 12.30
N ILE A 77 -10.67 -1.60 11.43
CA ILE A 77 -11.03 -1.34 10.03
C ILE A 77 -12.27 -0.46 9.93
N PHE A 78 -13.36 -0.85 10.61
CA PHE A 78 -14.61 -0.09 10.60
C PHE A 78 -14.45 1.28 11.25
N ALA A 79 -13.77 1.36 12.39
CA ALA A 79 -13.53 2.64 13.06
C ALA A 79 -12.70 3.59 12.20
N SER A 80 -11.68 3.09 11.49
CA SER A 80 -10.84 3.93 10.62
C SER A 80 -11.65 4.53 9.47
N GLY A 81 -12.49 3.72 8.81
CA GLY A 81 -13.40 4.22 7.78
C GLY A 81 -14.42 5.22 8.32
N LEU A 82 -15.03 4.91 9.47
CA LEU A 82 -16.05 5.76 10.10
C LEU A 82 -15.47 7.10 10.59
N VAL A 83 -14.29 7.09 11.20
CA VAL A 83 -13.59 8.31 11.64
C VAL A 83 -13.20 9.15 10.42
N GLY A 84 -12.70 8.52 9.36
CA GLY A 84 -12.40 9.22 8.10
C GLY A 84 -13.64 9.88 7.49
N TRP A 85 -14.75 9.14 7.40
CA TRP A 85 -16.03 9.67 6.94
C TRP A 85 -16.52 10.84 7.81
N GLY A 86 -16.52 10.65 9.13
CA GLY A 86 -16.98 11.63 10.10
C GLY A 86 -16.13 12.91 10.08
N ALA A 87 -14.80 12.78 9.92
CA ALA A 87 -13.90 13.92 9.82
C ALA A 87 -14.21 14.79 8.60
N VAL A 88 -14.38 14.17 7.42
CA VAL A 88 -14.75 14.89 6.19
C VAL A 88 -16.15 15.51 6.31
N HIS A 89 -17.10 14.76 6.85
CA HIS A 89 -18.48 15.23 7.02
C HIS A 89 -18.57 16.44 7.96
N LEU A 90 -17.97 16.35 9.15
CA LEU A 90 -17.96 17.44 10.13
C LEU A 90 -17.19 18.66 9.61
N ALA A 91 -16.05 18.45 8.94
CA ALA A 91 -15.31 19.53 8.28
C ALA A 91 -16.15 20.24 7.21
N GLY A 92 -16.92 19.47 6.44
CA GLY A 92 -17.86 19.98 5.44
C GLY A 92 -19.03 20.78 6.02
N MET A 93 -19.53 20.39 7.19
CA MET A 93 -20.55 21.14 7.92
C MET A 93 -20.06 22.51 8.38
N LEU A 94 -18.76 22.64 8.69
CA LEU A 94 -18.13 23.92 9.02
C LEU A 94 -17.96 24.80 7.77
N HIS A 95 -17.36 24.25 6.72
CA HIS A 95 -17.19 24.93 5.44
C HIS A 95 -16.86 23.91 4.33
N PRO A 96 -17.48 23.98 3.13
CA PRO A 96 -17.22 23.03 2.04
C PRO A 96 -15.74 22.94 1.65
N GLY A 97 -15.03 24.06 1.62
CA GLY A 97 -13.59 24.10 1.33
C GLY A 97 -12.73 23.41 2.40
N ILE A 98 -13.14 23.44 3.68
CA ILE A 98 -12.42 22.73 4.75
C ILE A 98 -12.65 21.22 4.60
N GLY A 99 -13.88 20.81 4.25
CA GLY A 99 -14.19 19.41 3.89
C GLY A 99 -13.30 18.89 2.76
N LEU A 100 -13.15 19.66 1.67
CA LEU A 100 -12.28 19.30 0.54
C LEU A 100 -10.81 19.15 0.94
N VAL A 101 -10.28 20.11 1.71
CA VAL A 101 -8.89 20.04 2.20
C VAL A 101 -8.70 18.82 3.10
N CYS A 102 -9.65 18.54 4.00
CA CYS A 102 -9.64 17.36 4.85
C CYS A 102 -9.62 16.06 4.01
N GLU A 103 -10.45 15.98 2.98
CA GLU A 103 -10.51 14.82 2.08
C GLU A 103 -9.18 14.60 1.34
N VAL A 104 -8.59 15.66 0.78
CA VAL A 104 -7.29 15.63 0.08
C VAL A 104 -6.17 15.16 1.02
N VAL A 105 -6.09 15.71 2.23
CA VAL A 105 -5.05 15.37 3.21
C VAL A 105 -5.18 13.92 3.68
N LEU A 106 -6.40 13.49 4.00
CA LEU A 106 -6.63 12.10 4.44
C LEU A 106 -6.32 11.10 3.33
N LEU A 107 -6.72 11.37 2.08
CA LEU A 107 -6.36 10.49 0.96
C LEU A 107 -4.86 10.49 0.67
N ALA A 108 -4.20 11.64 0.72
CA ALA A 108 -2.76 11.71 0.51
C ALA A 108 -2.00 10.84 1.54
N SER A 109 -2.44 10.86 2.80
CA SER A 109 -1.88 10.00 3.86
C SER A 109 -2.06 8.49 3.65
N CYS A 110 -2.92 8.10 2.71
CA CYS A 110 -3.08 6.70 2.32
C CYS A 110 -2.10 6.28 1.22
N PHE A 111 -1.59 7.22 0.42
CA PHE A 111 -0.69 6.95 -0.69
C PHE A 111 0.76 7.04 -0.22
N ALA A 112 1.46 5.91 -0.14
CA ALA A 112 2.85 5.88 0.34
C ALA A 112 3.88 6.12 -0.79
N GLY A 113 3.52 6.84 -1.86
CA GLY A 113 4.33 6.91 -3.08
C GLY A 113 5.63 7.68 -2.89
N ARG A 114 5.58 8.83 -2.20
CA ARG A 114 6.78 9.61 -1.87
C ARG A 114 7.62 8.94 -0.79
N SER A 115 6.96 8.37 0.22
CA SER A 115 7.60 7.66 1.33
C SER A 115 8.36 6.42 0.86
N LEU A 116 7.80 5.65 -0.09
CA LEU A 116 8.49 4.51 -0.71
C LEU A 116 9.78 4.93 -1.44
N ARG A 117 9.71 6.04 -2.19
CA ARG A 117 10.90 6.62 -2.84
C ARG A 117 11.93 7.09 -1.82
N GLN A 118 11.48 7.74 -0.75
CA GLN A 118 12.36 8.24 0.29
C GLN A 118 13.11 7.10 0.99
N ALA A 119 12.40 6.00 1.30
CA ALA A 119 12.99 4.80 1.90
C ALA A 119 14.14 4.23 1.04
N ALA A 120 13.94 4.13 -0.28
CA ALA A 120 15.00 3.71 -1.18
C ALA A 120 16.16 4.73 -1.24
N GLU A 121 15.85 6.03 -1.31
CA GLU A 121 16.86 7.10 -1.38
C GLU A 121 17.70 7.21 -0.10
N ASP A 122 17.14 6.94 1.07
CA ASP A 122 17.85 6.95 2.36
C ASP A 122 18.93 5.88 2.44
N VAL A 123 18.73 4.74 1.77
CA VAL A 123 19.74 3.67 1.67
C VAL A 123 20.71 3.91 0.50
N LEU A 124 20.21 4.37 -0.65
CA LEU A 124 21.02 4.56 -1.86
C LEU A 124 22.03 5.71 -1.75
N LYS A 125 21.73 6.75 -0.95
CA LYS A 125 22.64 7.90 -0.74
C LYS A 125 23.94 7.48 -0.03
N PRO A 126 23.92 6.86 1.16
CA PRO A 126 25.15 6.40 1.82
C PRO A 126 25.86 5.31 1.00
N LEU A 127 25.13 4.41 0.34
CA LEU A 127 25.73 3.44 -0.61
C LEU A 127 26.55 4.12 -1.71
N ALA A 128 26.01 5.19 -2.33
CA ALA A 128 26.73 5.93 -3.36
C ALA A 128 28.01 6.62 -2.83
N ALA A 129 28.07 6.90 -1.53
CA ALA A 129 29.24 7.41 -0.83
C ALA A 129 30.17 6.29 -0.30
N ARG A 130 29.87 5.01 -0.60
CA ARG A 130 30.55 3.80 -0.10
C ARG A 130 30.49 3.65 1.43
N ASP A 131 29.48 4.24 2.06
CA ASP A 131 29.21 4.12 3.49
C ASP A 131 28.23 2.97 3.76
N ILE A 132 28.76 1.74 3.73
CA ILE A 132 28.00 0.50 3.99
C ILE A 132 27.38 0.48 5.41
N PRO A 133 28.10 0.86 6.49
CA PRO A 133 27.52 0.88 7.84
C PRO A 133 26.27 1.77 7.94
N THR A 134 26.31 2.99 7.40
CA THR A 134 25.12 3.86 7.42
C THR A 134 24.03 3.33 6.50
N ALA A 135 24.35 2.75 5.34
CA ALA A 135 23.35 2.12 4.48
C ALA A 135 22.59 0.97 5.20
N ARG A 136 23.30 0.12 5.96
CA ARG A 136 22.68 -0.96 6.76
C ARG A 136 21.76 -0.43 7.85
N GLN A 137 22.18 0.64 8.54
CA GLN A 137 21.37 1.30 9.57
C GLN A 137 20.10 1.90 8.98
N GLN A 138 20.19 2.57 7.82
CA GLN A 138 19.03 3.12 7.12
C GLN A 138 18.11 2.01 6.62
N LEU A 139 18.67 0.93 6.05
CA LEU A 139 17.89 -0.21 5.57
C LEU A 139 17.08 -0.87 6.69
N ALA A 140 17.65 -0.98 7.90
CA ALA A 140 17.00 -1.59 9.07
C ALA A 140 15.70 -0.86 9.49
N LEU A 141 15.51 0.40 9.09
CA LEU A 141 14.27 1.14 9.34
C LEU A 141 13.11 0.67 8.45
N TYR A 142 13.42 0.00 7.34
CA TYR A 142 12.47 -0.32 6.27
C TYR A 142 12.27 -1.82 6.04
N VAL A 143 13.11 -2.68 6.65
CA VAL A 143 13.02 -4.14 6.50
C VAL A 143 12.96 -4.83 7.87
N GLY A 144 12.27 -5.97 7.92
CA GLY A 144 12.22 -6.81 9.12
C GLY A 144 13.39 -7.80 9.26
N ARG A 145 14.26 -7.93 8.25
CA ARG A 145 15.44 -8.82 8.27
C ARG A 145 16.62 -8.13 8.97
N ASP A 146 17.55 -8.95 9.45
CA ASP A 146 18.80 -8.47 10.01
C ASP A 146 19.67 -7.87 8.90
N THR A 147 20.18 -6.66 9.09
CA THR A 147 20.95 -5.93 8.06
C THR A 147 22.43 -5.83 8.35
N GLU A 148 22.86 -6.17 9.58
CA GLU A 148 24.20 -5.89 10.11
C GLU A 148 25.35 -6.48 9.28
N HIS A 149 25.09 -7.59 8.60
CA HIS A 149 26.08 -8.33 7.82
C HIS A 149 25.90 -8.26 6.31
N LEU A 150 24.87 -7.56 5.81
CA LEU A 150 24.54 -7.55 4.38
C LEU A 150 25.61 -6.84 3.55
N ASP A 151 26.13 -7.48 2.51
CA ASP A 151 26.99 -6.82 1.54
C ASP A 151 26.21 -5.87 0.61
N GLU A 152 26.91 -5.14 -0.27
CA GLU A 152 26.27 -4.16 -1.16
C GLU A 152 25.21 -4.80 -2.08
N PRO A 153 25.48 -5.92 -2.78
CA PRO A 153 24.45 -6.64 -3.53
C PRO A 153 23.22 -7.04 -2.70
N GLU A 154 23.42 -7.52 -1.48
CA GLU A 154 22.34 -7.89 -0.57
C GLU A 154 21.52 -6.68 -0.11
N ILE A 155 22.16 -5.54 0.15
CA ILE A 155 21.48 -4.28 0.47
C ILE A 155 20.65 -3.81 -0.73
N LEU A 156 21.20 -3.86 -1.95
CA LEU A 156 20.51 -3.45 -3.17
C LEU A 156 19.32 -4.36 -3.48
N ARG A 157 19.50 -5.68 -3.35
CA ARG A 157 18.40 -6.67 -3.40
C ARG A 157 17.35 -6.32 -2.38
N ALA A 158 17.76 -6.01 -1.15
CA ALA A 158 16.83 -5.72 -0.09
C ALA A 158 15.96 -4.50 -0.35
N VAL A 159 16.56 -3.42 -0.85
CA VAL A 159 15.84 -2.22 -1.25
C VAL A 159 14.86 -2.53 -2.39
N LEU A 160 15.27 -3.33 -3.39
CA LEU A 160 14.39 -3.65 -4.51
C LEU A 160 13.21 -4.56 -4.11
N GLU A 161 13.42 -5.52 -3.20
CA GLU A 161 12.36 -6.31 -2.59
C GLU A 161 11.36 -5.39 -1.87
N THR A 162 11.84 -4.49 -1.01
CA THR A 162 10.99 -3.50 -0.32
C THR A 162 10.20 -2.62 -1.29
N VAL A 163 10.84 -2.14 -2.36
CA VAL A 163 10.19 -1.31 -3.39
C VAL A 163 9.11 -2.09 -4.13
N SER A 164 9.40 -3.32 -4.56
CA SER A 164 8.49 -4.10 -5.40
C SER A 164 7.29 -4.65 -4.62
N GLU A 165 7.48 -5.05 -3.37
CA GLU A 165 6.42 -5.46 -2.44
C GLU A 165 5.50 -4.25 -2.13
N ASN A 166 6.06 -3.18 -1.56
CA ASN A 166 5.28 -2.01 -1.11
C ASN A 166 4.72 -1.16 -2.25
N ALA A 167 5.19 -1.32 -3.49
CA ALA A 167 4.53 -0.72 -4.64
C ALA A 167 3.07 -1.18 -4.77
N THR A 168 2.78 -2.42 -4.41
CA THR A 168 1.39 -2.92 -4.40
C THR A 168 0.70 -2.45 -3.14
N ASP A 169 1.21 -2.83 -1.97
CA ASP A 169 0.49 -2.74 -0.69
C ASP A 169 0.39 -1.29 -0.19
N GLY A 170 1.46 -0.52 -0.38
CA GLY A 170 1.56 0.86 0.11
C GLY A 170 1.04 1.91 -0.86
N VAL A 171 1.02 1.61 -2.16
CA VAL A 171 0.82 2.63 -3.23
C VAL A 171 -0.37 2.30 -4.13
N LEU A 172 -0.35 1.16 -4.82
CA LEU A 172 -1.36 0.84 -5.84
C LEU A 172 -2.68 0.35 -5.23
N ALA A 173 -2.65 -0.50 -4.21
CA ALA A 173 -3.85 -0.98 -3.54
C ALA A 173 -4.62 0.14 -2.80
N PRO A 174 -3.98 1.07 -2.06
CA PRO A 174 -4.67 2.23 -1.51
C PRO A 174 -5.31 3.10 -2.58
N LEU A 175 -4.64 3.32 -3.72
CA LEU A 175 -5.23 4.02 -4.87
C LEU A 175 -6.44 3.26 -5.41
N PHE A 176 -6.34 1.95 -5.60
CA PHE A 176 -7.45 1.12 -6.04
C PHE A 176 -8.69 1.30 -5.16
N TYR A 177 -8.53 1.21 -3.84
CA TYR A 177 -9.63 1.40 -2.89
C TYR A 177 -10.14 2.83 -2.83
N ALA A 178 -9.28 3.83 -3.02
CA ALA A 178 -9.70 5.22 -3.17
C ALA A 178 -10.55 5.42 -4.44
N LEU A 179 -10.17 4.80 -5.56
CA LEU A 179 -10.93 4.85 -6.82
C LEU A 179 -12.26 4.12 -6.67
N VAL A 180 -12.29 2.94 -6.06
CA VAL A 180 -13.55 2.22 -5.73
C VAL A 180 -14.46 3.10 -4.88
N GLY A 181 -13.93 3.70 -3.80
CA GLY A 181 -14.70 4.59 -2.94
C GLY A 181 -15.21 5.85 -3.66
N ALA A 182 -14.52 6.32 -4.69
CA ALA A 182 -14.99 7.43 -5.53
C ALA A 182 -16.29 7.12 -6.29
N PHE A 183 -16.62 5.84 -6.50
CA PHE A 183 -17.91 5.40 -7.06
C PHE A 183 -18.96 5.05 -5.99
N LEU A 184 -18.58 5.04 -4.71
CA LEU A 184 -19.49 4.76 -3.61
C LEU A 184 -20.09 6.06 -3.01
N PRO A 185 -21.27 5.99 -2.39
CA PRO A 185 -21.88 7.16 -1.72
C PRO A 185 -21.03 7.71 -0.58
N MET A 186 -20.30 6.85 0.14
CA MET A 186 -19.45 7.22 1.27
C MET A 186 -18.16 7.97 0.88
N GLY A 187 -17.78 7.95 -0.41
CA GLY A 187 -16.58 8.62 -0.91
C GLY A 187 -15.29 7.79 -0.77
N SER A 188 -14.18 8.37 -1.24
CA SER A 188 -12.88 7.69 -1.33
C SER A 188 -12.19 7.49 0.03
N VAL A 189 -12.26 8.50 0.90
CA VAL A 189 -11.56 8.51 2.20
C VAL A 189 -11.89 7.30 3.07
N PRO A 190 -13.18 6.96 3.33
CA PRO A 190 -13.51 5.87 4.26
C PRO A 190 -13.01 4.51 3.76
N VAL A 191 -13.09 4.28 2.46
CA VAL A 191 -12.70 3.02 1.82
C VAL A 191 -11.17 2.88 1.81
N ALA A 192 -10.45 3.95 1.44
CA ALA A 192 -8.99 3.97 1.45
C ALA A 192 -8.41 3.80 2.87
N LEU A 193 -9.00 4.47 3.87
CA LEU A 193 -8.57 4.33 5.28
C LEU A 193 -8.90 2.96 5.87
N ALA A 194 -10.06 2.38 5.53
CA ALA A 194 -10.40 1.02 5.94
C ALA A 194 -9.39 0.00 5.36
N TYR A 195 -9.02 0.13 4.09
CA TYR A 195 -7.96 -0.69 3.50
C TYR A 195 -6.61 -0.46 4.18
N LYS A 196 -6.20 0.80 4.39
CA LYS A 196 -4.95 1.10 5.09
C LYS A 196 -4.92 0.52 6.51
N ALA A 197 -6.05 0.51 7.20
CA ALA A 197 -6.17 -0.15 8.49
C ALA A 197 -5.95 -1.67 8.40
N ALA A 198 -6.52 -2.33 7.39
CA ALA A 198 -6.29 -3.76 7.13
C ALA A 198 -4.82 -4.06 6.83
N SER A 199 -4.20 -3.27 5.95
CA SER A 199 -2.75 -3.37 5.63
C SER A 199 -1.87 -3.12 6.86
N THR A 200 -2.23 -2.14 7.69
CA THR A 200 -1.50 -1.85 8.93
C THR A 200 -1.62 -3.00 9.94
N LEU A 201 -2.82 -3.58 10.09
CA LEU A 201 -3.07 -4.75 10.93
C LEU A 201 -2.19 -5.94 10.50
N ASP A 202 -2.09 -6.21 9.21
CA ASP A 202 -1.23 -7.28 8.70
C ASP A 202 0.25 -7.01 9.03
N SER A 203 0.78 -5.83 8.70
CA SER A 203 2.17 -5.48 8.97
C SER A 203 2.57 -5.51 10.46
N MET A 204 1.62 -5.28 11.37
CA MET A 204 1.89 -5.16 12.80
C MET A 204 1.61 -6.42 13.60
N VAL A 205 0.60 -7.20 13.21
CA VAL A 205 0.20 -8.41 13.93
C VAL A 205 0.04 -9.64 13.04
N GLY A 206 0.02 -9.53 11.71
CA GLY A 206 -0.20 -10.64 10.75
C GLY A 206 0.90 -11.70 10.65
N TYR A 207 1.74 -11.86 11.66
CA TYR A 207 2.86 -12.81 11.65
C TYR A 207 2.40 -14.26 11.85
N ARG A 208 3.06 -15.20 11.16
CA ARG A 208 2.84 -16.64 11.37
C ARG A 208 3.58 -17.14 12.60
N GLU A 209 4.54 -16.38 13.11
CA GLU A 209 5.33 -16.68 14.29
C GLU A 209 4.81 -15.99 15.57
N ALA A 210 5.18 -16.53 16.73
CA ALA A 210 4.85 -15.94 18.02
C ALA A 210 5.41 -14.51 18.13
N PRO A 211 4.72 -13.60 18.83
CA PRO A 211 3.57 -13.83 19.70
C PRO A 211 2.20 -13.66 19.01
N TYR A 212 2.14 -13.43 17.70
CA TYR A 212 0.90 -13.03 17.03
C TYR A 212 0.23 -14.12 16.20
N THR A 213 0.78 -15.34 16.16
CA THR A 213 0.29 -16.46 15.34
C THR A 213 -1.23 -16.65 15.35
N HIS A 214 -1.90 -16.50 16.49
CA HIS A 214 -3.35 -16.68 16.61
C HIS A 214 -4.12 -15.36 16.55
N LEU A 215 -3.62 -14.32 17.22
CA LEU A 215 -4.21 -12.98 17.24
C LEU A 215 -4.27 -12.35 15.84
N GLY A 216 -3.17 -12.45 15.09
CA GLY A 216 -3.01 -11.85 13.77
C GLY A 216 -3.58 -12.63 12.61
N TRP A 217 -4.01 -13.87 12.83
CA TRP A 217 -4.44 -14.79 11.77
C TRP A 217 -5.53 -14.18 10.88
N PHE A 218 -6.51 -13.50 11.48
CA PHE A 218 -7.60 -12.85 10.74
C PHE A 218 -7.08 -11.70 9.88
N SER A 219 -6.22 -10.86 10.45
CA SER A 219 -5.63 -9.70 9.76
C SER A 219 -4.87 -10.12 8.52
N ALA A 220 -3.99 -11.12 8.64
CA ALA A 220 -3.20 -11.63 7.51
C ALA A 220 -4.08 -12.21 6.41
N GLN A 221 -5.07 -13.04 6.77
CA GLN A 221 -5.98 -13.65 5.81
C GLN A 221 -6.89 -12.63 5.11
N LEU A 222 -7.33 -11.60 5.84
CA LEU A 222 -8.19 -10.56 5.27
C LEU A 222 -7.40 -9.66 4.32
N GLU A 223 -6.22 -9.19 4.75
CA GLU A 223 -5.34 -8.37 3.92
C GLU A 223 -5.00 -9.10 2.62
N ASP A 224 -4.56 -10.37 2.72
CA ASP A 224 -4.21 -11.19 1.55
C ASP A 224 -5.33 -11.20 0.50
N ARG A 225 -6.59 -11.28 0.94
CA ARG A 225 -7.77 -11.29 0.07
C ARG A 225 -8.11 -9.92 -0.50
N LEU A 226 -7.96 -8.86 0.30
CA LEU A 226 -8.20 -7.48 -0.15
C LEU A 226 -7.15 -7.06 -1.20
N THR A 227 -5.90 -7.44 -0.97
CA THR A 227 -4.77 -7.09 -1.84
C THR A 227 -4.66 -8.00 -3.06
N TRP A 228 -5.33 -9.15 -3.08
CA TRP A 228 -5.28 -10.10 -4.20
C TRP A 228 -5.62 -9.46 -5.55
N LEU A 229 -6.76 -8.77 -5.67
CA LEU A 229 -7.17 -8.15 -6.94
C LEU A 229 -6.24 -6.99 -7.33
N PRO A 230 -5.95 -6.00 -6.44
CA PRO A 230 -4.94 -4.97 -6.71
C PRO A 230 -3.58 -5.54 -7.13
N CYS A 231 -3.11 -6.61 -6.48
CA CYS A 231 -1.85 -7.25 -6.82
C CYS A 231 -1.87 -7.82 -8.25
N ARG A 232 -2.92 -8.54 -8.63
CA ARG A 232 -3.01 -9.08 -10.00
C ARG A 232 -3.12 -7.98 -11.06
N LEU A 233 -3.85 -6.91 -10.78
CA LEU A 233 -3.87 -5.73 -11.65
C LEU A 233 -2.49 -5.07 -11.73
N THR A 234 -1.73 -5.05 -10.63
CA THR A 234 -0.36 -4.53 -10.59
C THR A 234 0.55 -5.35 -11.49
N VAL A 235 0.54 -6.68 -11.36
CA VAL A 235 1.29 -7.60 -12.23
C VAL A 235 0.99 -7.34 -13.70
N LEU A 236 -0.28 -7.25 -14.07
CA LEU A 236 -0.69 -6.97 -15.45
C LEU A 236 -0.23 -5.60 -15.93
N THR A 237 -0.32 -4.59 -15.07
CA THR A 237 0.11 -3.22 -15.40
C THR A 237 1.62 -3.16 -15.62
N ILE A 238 2.40 -3.76 -14.72
CA ILE A 238 3.86 -3.83 -14.84
C ILE A 238 4.27 -4.64 -16.07
N ALA A 239 3.58 -5.74 -16.37
CA ALA A 239 3.79 -6.53 -17.57
C ALA A 239 3.56 -5.71 -18.86
N LEU A 240 2.53 -4.87 -18.90
CA LEU A 240 2.28 -3.99 -20.05
C LEU A 240 3.33 -2.88 -20.15
N LEU A 241 3.65 -2.23 -19.03
CA LEU A 241 4.61 -1.13 -18.99
C LEU A 241 6.05 -1.57 -19.25
N SER A 242 6.38 -2.86 -19.08
CA SER A 242 7.71 -3.40 -19.40
C SER A 242 7.96 -3.56 -20.91
N GLY A 243 6.92 -3.51 -21.74
CA GLY A 243 7.02 -3.82 -23.18
C GLY A 243 7.15 -5.31 -23.49
N HIS A 244 7.24 -6.17 -22.48
CA HIS A 244 7.38 -7.63 -22.62
C HIS A 244 6.34 -8.41 -21.80
N PRO A 245 5.03 -8.15 -22.00
CA PRO A 245 3.99 -8.66 -21.10
C PRO A 245 3.94 -10.19 -21.02
N ARG A 246 4.17 -10.87 -22.15
CA ARG A 246 4.19 -12.34 -22.20
C ARG A 246 5.32 -12.94 -21.35
N GLN A 247 6.49 -12.29 -21.35
CA GLN A 247 7.64 -12.74 -20.55
C GLN A 247 7.35 -12.56 -19.07
N VAL A 248 6.88 -11.37 -18.66
CA VAL A 248 6.55 -11.08 -17.26
C VAL A 248 5.51 -12.06 -16.73
N VAL A 249 4.39 -12.24 -17.44
CA VAL A 249 3.33 -13.17 -17.00
C VAL A 249 3.83 -14.61 -16.94
N ARG A 250 4.68 -15.05 -17.88
CA ARG A 250 5.27 -16.39 -17.85
C ARG A 250 6.16 -16.59 -16.62
N LEU A 251 7.01 -15.63 -16.29
CA LEU A 251 7.89 -15.70 -15.12
C LEU A 251 7.10 -15.64 -13.81
N CYS A 252 6.11 -14.75 -13.70
CA CYS A 252 5.22 -14.73 -12.53
C CYS A 252 4.51 -16.07 -12.32
N ARG A 253 4.02 -16.71 -13.38
CA ARG A 253 3.40 -18.04 -13.26
C ARG A 253 4.38 -19.14 -12.86
N ARG A 254 5.66 -19.00 -13.23
CA ARG A 254 6.73 -19.94 -12.91
C ARG A 254 7.14 -19.84 -11.43
N ASP A 255 7.37 -18.62 -10.95
CA ASP A 255 8.10 -18.40 -9.69
C ASP A 255 7.19 -17.94 -8.54
N ALA A 256 6.24 -17.04 -8.81
CA ALA A 256 5.44 -16.41 -7.77
C ALA A 256 4.64 -17.38 -6.89
N PRO A 257 4.07 -18.50 -7.40
CA PRO A 257 3.31 -19.44 -6.57
C PRO A 257 4.13 -20.15 -5.48
N ALA A 258 5.46 -20.11 -5.55
CA ALA A 258 6.32 -20.68 -4.52
C ALA A 258 6.40 -19.80 -3.26
N ASP A 259 6.01 -18.53 -3.35
CA ASP A 259 5.99 -17.65 -2.18
C ASP A 259 4.80 -17.97 -1.27
N PRO A 260 4.99 -18.02 0.07
CA PRO A 260 3.90 -18.27 1.00
C PRO A 260 2.82 -17.18 1.03
N SER A 261 3.14 -15.95 0.59
CA SER A 261 2.19 -14.87 0.38
C SER A 261 1.55 -15.02 -1.00
N PRO A 262 0.21 -14.96 -1.10
CA PRO A 262 -0.48 -14.96 -2.40
C PRO A 262 -0.19 -13.69 -3.22
N ASN A 263 0.39 -12.65 -2.61
CA ASN A 263 0.58 -11.33 -3.20
C ASN A 263 2.05 -10.96 -3.39
N ALA A 264 2.89 -11.08 -2.36
CA ALA A 264 4.28 -10.62 -2.39
C ALA A 264 5.09 -11.30 -3.51
N GLY A 265 5.01 -12.63 -3.62
CA GLY A 265 5.70 -13.36 -4.69
C GLY A 265 5.28 -12.91 -6.09
N TRP A 266 4.03 -12.49 -6.27
CA TRP A 266 3.52 -12.01 -7.55
C TRP A 266 3.98 -10.59 -7.87
N SER A 267 3.90 -9.67 -6.90
CA SER A 267 4.35 -8.29 -7.07
C SER A 267 5.86 -8.24 -7.28
N GLU A 268 6.66 -8.85 -6.39
CA GLU A 268 8.12 -8.92 -6.48
C GLU A 268 8.56 -9.52 -7.82
N CYS A 269 7.99 -10.67 -8.22
CA CYS A 269 8.34 -11.32 -9.49
C CYS A 269 8.00 -10.45 -10.72
N ALA A 270 6.91 -9.68 -10.69
CA ALA A 270 6.56 -8.81 -11.80
C ALA A 270 7.61 -7.72 -12.04
N TYR A 271 8.13 -7.11 -10.97
CA TYR A 271 9.24 -6.14 -11.06
C TYR A 271 10.55 -6.82 -11.45
N ALA A 272 10.88 -7.97 -10.85
CA ALA A 272 12.07 -8.73 -11.16
C ALA A 272 12.13 -9.09 -12.67
N ALA A 273 11.04 -9.66 -13.18
CA ALA A 273 10.88 -10.01 -14.59
C ALA A 273 10.91 -8.81 -15.53
N ALA A 274 10.27 -7.69 -15.15
CA ALA A 274 10.27 -6.47 -15.97
C ALA A 274 11.66 -5.80 -16.05
N LEU A 275 12.49 -5.98 -15.01
CA LEU A 275 13.81 -5.34 -14.91
C LEU A 275 14.97 -6.26 -15.29
N GLY A 276 14.70 -7.56 -15.48
CA GLY A 276 15.70 -8.58 -15.82
C GLY A 276 16.59 -8.98 -14.63
N VAL A 277 16.10 -8.85 -13.41
CA VAL A 277 16.83 -9.18 -12.19
C VAL A 277 16.19 -10.38 -11.49
N GLN A 278 16.87 -10.92 -10.48
CA GLN A 278 16.36 -11.98 -9.61
C GLN A 278 16.28 -11.49 -8.16
N LEU A 279 15.13 -11.73 -7.51
CA LEU A 279 14.89 -11.45 -6.09
C LEU A 279 14.76 -12.76 -5.29
N GLY A 280 14.69 -12.65 -3.97
CA GLY A 280 14.57 -13.80 -3.08
C GLY A 280 15.92 -14.42 -2.70
N GLY A 281 15.90 -15.69 -2.29
CA GLY A 281 17.07 -16.37 -1.73
C GLY A 281 17.18 -16.21 -0.21
N GLN A 282 18.39 -16.33 0.29
CA GLN A 282 18.65 -16.40 1.73
C GLN A 282 18.46 -15.03 2.42
N ASN A 283 17.69 -15.02 3.50
CA ASN A 283 17.53 -13.86 4.39
C ASN A 283 17.73 -14.31 5.85
N ILE A 284 18.20 -13.40 6.71
CA ILE A 284 18.36 -13.68 8.15
C ILE A 284 17.35 -12.84 8.92
N TYR A 285 16.57 -13.48 9.80
CA TYR A 285 15.62 -12.81 10.69
C TYR A 285 15.90 -13.23 12.12
N ARG A 286 16.30 -12.29 12.99
CA ARG A 286 16.60 -12.56 14.40
C ARG A 286 17.60 -13.73 14.55
N GLY A 287 18.63 -13.74 13.71
CA GLY A 287 19.65 -14.79 13.64
C GLY A 287 19.24 -16.09 12.95
N GLN A 288 18.00 -16.23 12.47
CA GLN A 288 17.52 -17.43 11.79
C GLN A 288 17.51 -17.26 10.28
N ILE A 289 18.10 -18.23 9.58
CA ILE A 289 18.10 -18.28 8.13
C ILE A 289 16.70 -18.66 7.63
N LYS A 290 16.17 -17.89 6.69
CA LYS A 290 14.91 -18.13 5.99
C LYS A 290 15.15 -18.05 4.48
N GLU A 291 14.86 -19.14 3.79
CA GLU A 291 14.93 -19.21 2.33
C GLU A 291 13.63 -18.67 1.72
N LYS A 292 13.74 -17.57 0.95
CA LYS A 292 12.65 -17.11 0.06
C LYS A 292 12.82 -17.76 -1.32
N PRO A 293 11.73 -18.07 -2.03
CA PRO A 293 11.82 -18.55 -3.41
C PRO A 293 12.54 -17.52 -4.28
N LEU A 294 13.30 -18.00 -5.28
CA LEU A 294 13.91 -17.14 -6.27
C LEU A 294 12.84 -16.64 -7.25
N LEU A 295 12.78 -15.34 -7.48
CA LEU A 295 11.77 -14.70 -8.31
C LEU A 295 12.44 -13.98 -9.48
N GLY A 296 12.14 -14.40 -10.72
CA GLY A 296 12.74 -13.84 -11.93
C GLY A 296 14.06 -14.50 -12.33
N ASP A 297 14.72 -13.92 -13.33
CA ASP A 297 15.97 -14.43 -13.92
C ASP A 297 17.10 -13.40 -13.70
N ALA A 298 18.28 -13.86 -13.29
CA ALA A 298 19.45 -13.01 -13.02
C ALA A 298 20.17 -12.58 -14.32
N VAL A 299 19.46 -11.86 -15.20
CA VAL A 299 20.01 -11.39 -16.49
C VAL A 299 20.95 -10.19 -16.28
N VAL A 300 20.59 -9.31 -15.35
CA VAL A 300 21.41 -8.17 -14.93
C VAL A 300 21.50 -8.10 -13.40
N GLU A 301 22.59 -7.53 -12.90
CA GLU A 301 22.77 -7.26 -11.47
C GLU A 301 21.83 -6.16 -11.00
N ILE A 302 21.46 -6.21 -9.71
CA ILE A 302 20.62 -5.18 -9.10
C ILE A 302 21.50 -3.97 -8.79
N GLY A 303 21.36 -2.92 -9.60
CA GLY A 303 21.99 -1.62 -9.36
C GLY A 303 21.01 -0.54 -8.93
N ARG A 304 21.56 0.63 -8.59
CA ARG A 304 20.79 1.86 -8.33
C ARG A 304 19.83 2.20 -9.47
N ASP A 305 20.26 1.99 -10.71
CA ASP A 305 19.46 2.19 -11.92
C ASP A 305 18.19 1.33 -11.92
N ARG A 306 18.29 0.05 -11.49
CA ARG A 306 17.16 -0.88 -11.42
C ARG A 306 16.17 -0.50 -10.34
N ILE A 307 16.64 -0.06 -9.17
CA ILE A 307 15.76 0.46 -8.11
C ILE A 307 15.04 1.72 -8.56
N LEU A 308 15.73 2.66 -9.22
CA LEU A 308 15.11 3.86 -9.77
C LEU A 308 14.11 3.53 -10.88
N ALA A 309 14.39 2.52 -11.71
CA ALA A 309 13.48 2.03 -12.72
C ALA A 309 12.23 1.38 -12.11
N ALA A 310 12.36 0.62 -11.02
CA ALA A 310 11.22 0.08 -10.27
C ALA A 310 10.32 1.21 -9.75
N LEU A 311 10.88 2.22 -9.07
CA LEU A 311 10.13 3.39 -8.61
C LEU A 311 9.46 4.16 -9.76
N ALA A 312 10.09 4.20 -10.93
CA ALA A 312 9.51 4.83 -12.12
C ALA A 312 8.33 4.00 -12.68
N LEU A 313 8.44 2.67 -12.71
CA LEU A 313 7.36 1.76 -13.08
C LEU A 313 6.16 1.91 -12.13
N THR A 314 6.40 1.92 -10.81
CA THR A 314 5.34 2.15 -9.80
C THR A 314 4.63 3.48 -10.05
N ARG A 315 5.38 4.55 -10.29
CA ARG A 315 4.80 5.88 -10.58
C ARG A 315 3.96 5.87 -11.86
N ARG A 316 4.44 5.23 -12.92
CA ARG A 316 3.69 5.10 -14.20
C ARG A 316 2.42 4.29 -14.00
N ALA A 317 2.47 3.19 -13.26
CA ALA A 317 1.31 2.37 -12.91
C ALA A 317 0.27 3.18 -12.12
N PHE A 318 0.71 3.92 -11.09
CA PHE A 318 -0.15 4.78 -10.29
C PHE A 318 -0.84 5.85 -11.14
N LEU A 319 -0.09 6.57 -11.97
CA LEU A 319 -0.65 7.60 -12.85
C LEU A 319 -1.60 7.01 -13.90
N LEU A 320 -1.30 5.82 -14.43
CA LEU A 320 -2.19 5.10 -15.34
C LEU A 320 -3.51 4.76 -14.65
N TRP A 321 -3.48 4.19 -13.44
CA TRP A 321 -4.69 3.84 -12.71
C TRP A 321 -5.51 5.06 -12.33
N LEU A 322 -4.86 6.13 -11.86
CA LEU A 322 -5.51 7.39 -11.56
C LEU A 322 -6.18 7.97 -12.82
N GLY A 323 -5.46 8.00 -13.95
CA GLY A 323 -5.99 8.50 -15.22
C GLY A 323 -7.17 7.68 -15.74
N LEU A 324 -7.08 6.35 -15.68
CA LEU A 324 -8.17 5.45 -16.06
C LEU A 324 -9.39 5.61 -15.15
N GLY A 325 -9.18 5.70 -13.83
CA GLY A 325 -10.27 5.89 -12.88
C GLY A 325 -10.96 7.24 -13.05
N VAL A 326 -10.21 8.33 -13.19
CA VAL A 326 -10.76 9.67 -13.49
C VAL A 326 -11.54 9.64 -14.81
N SER A 327 -10.99 9.01 -15.86
CA SER A 327 -11.68 8.88 -17.15
C SER A 327 -12.98 8.09 -17.04
N ALA A 328 -12.99 7.00 -16.26
CA ALA A 328 -14.18 6.21 -16.00
C ALA A 328 -15.25 7.03 -15.25
N MET A 329 -14.85 7.80 -14.24
CA MET A 329 -15.77 8.69 -13.51
C MET A 329 -16.39 9.73 -14.45
N VAL A 330 -15.58 10.41 -15.26
CA VAL A 330 -16.07 11.40 -16.24
C VAL A 330 -17.02 10.76 -17.25
N THR A 331 -16.69 9.56 -17.75
CA THR A 331 -17.56 8.84 -18.70
C THR A 331 -18.91 8.50 -18.08
N VAL A 332 -18.94 8.01 -16.83
CA VAL A 332 -20.18 7.73 -16.10
C VAL A 332 -21.02 9.01 -15.89
N ALA A 333 -20.36 10.14 -15.58
CA ALA A 333 -21.04 11.42 -15.42
C ALA A 333 -21.70 11.90 -16.73
N LEU A 334 -20.96 11.82 -17.84
CA LEU A 334 -21.45 12.20 -19.17
C LEU A 334 -22.61 11.31 -19.62
N TRP A 335 -22.48 9.99 -19.40
CA TRP A 335 -23.55 9.04 -19.71
C TRP A 335 -24.83 9.40 -18.95
N ASN A 336 -24.76 9.59 -17.63
CA ASN A 336 -25.94 9.89 -16.81
C ASN A 336 -26.63 11.21 -17.20
N ASN A 337 -25.89 12.23 -17.61
CA ASN A 337 -26.48 13.50 -18.08
C ASN A 337 -27.28 13.34 -19.39
N GLN A 338 -26.91 12.39 -20.27
CA GLN A 338 -27.63 12.18 -21.53
C GLN A 338 -29.03 11.55 -21.33
N TYR A 339 -29.26 10.83 -20.23
CA TYR A 339 -30.53 10.13 -19.98
C TYR A 339 -31.51 10.88 -19.07
N ILE A 340 -31.09 11.98 -18.44
CA ILE A 340 -31.97 12.83 -17.60
C ILE A 340 -32.69 13.91 -18.44
N SER A 341 -32.38 14.00 -19.74
CA SER A 341 -32.90 15.04 -20.66
C SER A 341 -34.23 14.67 -21.37
N PHE A 342 -34.99 13.69 -20.87
CA PHE A 342 -36.29 13.26 -21.42
C PHE A 342 -37.40 13.32 -20.36
#